data_AF-A0A1R2C6J9-F1
#
_entry.id   AF-A0A1R2C6J9-F1
#
_cell.length_a   1.000
_cell.length_b   1.000
_cell.length_c   1.000
_cell.angle_alpha   90.00
_cell.angle_beta   90.00
_cell.angle_gamma   90.00
#
_symmetry.space_group_name_H-M   'P 1'
#
loop_
_entity.id
_entity.type
_entity.pdbx_description
1 polymer ?
#
loop_
_entity_poly.entity_id
_entity_poly.type
_entity_poly.pdbx_seq_one_letter_code
_entity_poly.pdbx_strand_id
1 'polypeptide(L)'
;MSSELYQLYEYLAHKHQLLLPDSAFCTLDFLQSIESGNKKAIPLDKARDFYLPVVSFAPTTTEDLYRHCILQSLLKPYIPESKVPNREFLIKIMATFELETLLKMTKLILMIQYKCLEIPIKEPDKKEEIPGKKNVDSDIDENELDNILDNME
;
A
#
# COMPACT_ATOMS: atom_id res chain seq x y z
N MET A 1 21.79 -24.66 1.21
CA MET A 1 20.39 -25.12 1.15
C MET A 1 20.39 -26.64 1.23
N SER A 2 19.43 -27.27 1.92
CA SER A 2 19.25 -28.73 1.82
C SER A 2 18.78 -29.09 0.40
N SER A 3 19.07 -30.32 -0.05
CA SER A 3 18.66 -30.81 -1.37
C SER A 3 17.15 -30.70 -1.58
N GLU A 4 16.37 -31.00 -0.53
CA GLU A 4 14.90 -30.99 -0.57
C GLU A 4 14.32 -29.60 -0.75
N LEU A 5 14.82 -28.60 0.00
CA LEU A 5 14.38 -27.21 -0.10
C LEU A 5 14.63 -26.66 -1.52
N TYR A 6 15.79 -26.96 -2.11
CA TYR A 6 16.10 -26.51 -3.47
C TYR A 6 15.19 -27.17 -4.51
N GLN A 7 14.96 -28.47 -4.41
CA GLN A 7 14.08 -29.20 -5.34
C GLN A 7 12.63 -28.70 -5.28
N LEU A 8 12.09 -28.49 -4.07
CA LEU A 8 10.72 -28.00 -3.90
C LEU A 8 10.58 -26.55 -4.39
N TYR A 9 11.58 -25.70 -4.13
CA TYR A 9 11.62 -24.35 -4.68
C TYR A 9 11.57 -24.36 -6.20
N GLU A 10 12.44 -25.14 -6.86
CA GLU A 10 12.50 -25.23 -8.32
C GLU A 10 11.18 -25.73 -8.91
N TYR A 11 10.57 -26.72 -8.26
CA TYR A 11 9.26 -27.23 -8.66
C TYR A 11 8.17 -26.14 -8.59
N LEU A 12 8.08 -25.42 -7.47
CA LEU A 12 7.07 -24.37 -7.31
C LEU A 12 7.34 -23.15 -8.20
N ALA A 13 8.58 -22.70 -8.30
CA ALA A 13 8.98 -21.52 -9.08
C ALA A 13 8.91 -21.77 -10.59
N HIS A 14 9.40 -22.92 -11.08
CA HIS A 14 9.59 -23.14 -12.52
C HIS A 14 8.57 -24.09 -13.13
N LYS A 15 8.08 -25.10 -12.42
CA LYS A 15 7.03 -26.00 -12.95
C LYS A 15 5.65 -25.41 -12.74
N HIS A 16 5.38 -24.89 -11.54
CA HIS A 16 4.08 -24.28 -11.21
C HIS A 16 4.02 -22.78 -11.47
N GLN A 17 5.14 -22.16 -11.86
CA GLN A 17 5.21 -20.73 -12.20
C GLN A 17 4.64 -19.86 -11.09
N LEU A 18 4.99 -20.14 -9.82
CA LEU A 18 4.54 -19.36 -8.67
C LEU A 18 5.51 -18.21 -8.38
N LEU A 19 4.96 -17.04 -8.05
CA LEU A 19 5.71 -15.92 -7.52
C LEU A 19 6.19 -16.27 -6.11
N LEU A 20 7.50 -16.42 -5.97
CA LEU A 20 8.18 -16.72 -4.71
C LEU A 20 9.26 -15.67 -4.42
N PRO A 21 9.62 -15.46 -3.13
CA PRO A 21 10.86 -14.78 -2.77
C PRO A 21 12.08 -15.49 -3.36
N ASP A 22 13.25 -14.85 -3.40
CA ASP A 22 14.46 -15.59 -3.73
C ASP A 22 14.65 -16.77 -2.77
N SER A 23 15.24 -17.84 -3.28
CA SER A 23 15.51 -19.06 -2.52
C SER A 23 16.23 -18.84 -1.19
N ALA A 24 17.03 -17.77 -1.07
CA ALA A 24 17.72 -17.35 0.16
C ALA A 24 16.78 -16.82 1.28
N PHE A 25 15.51 -16.57 0.97
CA PHE A 25 14.47 -16.11 1.89
C PHE A 25 13.38 -17.16 2.15
N CYS A 26 13.41 -18.28 1.43
CA CYS A 26 12.47 -19.38 1.63
C CYS A 26 12.96 -20.35 2.71
N THR A 27 12.02 -20.87 3.51
CA THR A 27 12.23 -21.99 4.42
C THR A 27 11.46 -23.22 3.92
N LEU A 28 11.85 -24.41 4.36
CA LEU A 28 11.20 -25.65 3.92
C LEU A 28 9.73 -25.67 4.36
N ASP A 29 9.46 -25.30 5.62
CA ASP A 29 8.11 -25.20 6.17
C ASP A 29 7.22 -24.25 5.36
N PHE A 30 7.75 -23.11 4.90
CA PHE A 30 7.01 -22.17 4.07
C PHE A 30 6.63 -22.81 2.73
N LEU A 31 7.58 -23.42 2.03
CA LEU A 31 7.34 -24.05 0.73
C LEU A 31 6.39 -25.26 0.85
N GLN A 32 6.53 -26.08 1.90
CA GLN A 32 5.61 -27.18 2.19
C GLN A 32 4.19 -26.68 2.53
N SER A 33 4.08 -25.53 3.21
CA SER A 33 2.78 -24.91 3.47
C SER A 33 2.09 -24.43 2.19
N ILE A 34 2.85 -23.99 1.18
CA ILE A 34 2.33 -23.65 -0.13
C ILE A 34 1.90 -24.92 -0.87
N GLU A 35 2.75 -25.94 -0.92
CA GLU A 35 2.47 -27.21 -1.59
C GLU A 35 1.21 -27.89 -1.03
N SER A 36 1.02 -27.86 0.29
CA SER A 36 -0.16 -28.41 0.97
C SER A 36 -1.41 -27.52 0.87
N GLY A 37 -1.31 -26.32 0.29
CA GLY A 37 -2.41 -25.36 0.15
C GLY A 37 -2.75 -24.56 1.42
N ASN A 38 -1.96 -24.71 2.49
CA ASN A 38 -2.13 -23.97 3.75
C ASN A 38 -1.77 -22.47 3.60
N LYS A 39 -0.69 -22.17 2.87
CA LYS A 39 -0.38 -20.81 2.40
C LYS A 39 -0.72 -20.69 0.92
N LYS A 40 -1.15 -19.50 0.52
CA LYS A 40 -1.46 -19.23 -0.87
C LYS A 40 -0.20 -18.73 -1.57
N ALA A 41 -0.06 -19.02 -2.86
CA ALA A 41 0.98 -18.44 -3.72
C ALA A 41 0.32 -17.85 -4.97
N ILE A 42 0.86 -16.75 -5.48
CA ILE A 42 0.30 -16.09 -6.66
C ILE A 42 1.00 -16.63 -7.91
N PRO A 43 0.28 -17.10 -8.94
CA PRO A 43 0.86 -17.40 -10.24
C PRO A 43 1.60 -16.19 -10.86
N LEU A 44 2.76 -16.43 -11.48
CA LEU A 44 3.65 -15.40 -12.04
C LEU A 44 3.00 -14.58 -13.15
N ASP A 45 2.10 -15.17 -13.94
CA ASP A 45 1.35 -14.50 -15.00
C ASP A 45 0.48 -13.35 -14.45
N LYS A 46 -0.11 -13.52 -13.26
CA LYS A 46 -0.89 -12.48 -12.58
C LYS A 46 -0.04 -11.35 -12.00
N ALA A 47 1.26 -11.57 -11.83
CA ALA A 47 2.17 -10.64 -11.16
C ALA A 47 3.10 -9.88 -12.11
N ARG A 48 3.07 -10.20 -13.40
CA ARG A 48 4.18 -9.93 -14.32
C ARG A 48 4.29 -8.48 -14.77
N ASP A 49 3.19 -7.73 -14.77
CA ASP A 49 3.07 -6.52 -15.57
C ASP A 49 2.99 -5.21 -14.78
N PHE A 50 3.38 -5.20 -13.51
CA PHE A 50 3.20 -4.00 -12.69
C PHE A 50 4.42 -3.65 -11.84
N TYR A 51 4.84 -2.40 -12.02
CA TYR A 51 5.81 -1.71 -11.19
C TYR A 51 5.04 -0.64 -10.40
N LEU A 52 5.16 -0.66 -9.07
CA LEU A 52 4.62 0.43 -8.26
C LEU A 52 5.29 1.74 -8.73
N PRO A 53 4.51 2.76 -9.13
CA PRO A 53 5.10 4.06 -9.42
C PRO A 53 5.87 4.53 -8.20
N VAL A 54 7.01 5.19 -8.40
CA VAL A 54 7.81 5.74 -7.31
C VAL A 54 7.02 6.89 -6.69
N VAL A 55 6.19 6.58 -5.69
CA VAL A 55 5.23 7.55 -5.09
C VAL A 55 5.88 8.48 -4.07
N SER A 56 7.18 8.35 -3.80
CA SER A 56 7.86 9.12 -2.75
C SER A 56 9.31 9.45 -3.11
N PHE A 57 9.70 10.69 -2.84
CA PHE A 57 11.09 11.16 -2.85
C PHE A 57 11.89 10.62 -1.65
N ALA A 58 11.22 10.08 -0.62
CA ALA A 58 11.83 9.34 0.48
C ALA A 58 11.81 7.83 0.18
N PRO A 59 12.94 7.12 0.28
CA PRO A 59 12.99 5.70 -0.03
C PRO A 59 12.22 4.90 1.03
N THR A 60 11.00 4.45 0.71
CA THR A 60 10.28 3.43 1.50
C THR A 60 11.21 2.21 1.65
N THR A 61 11.52 1.80 2.88
CA THR A 61 12.46 0.68 3.09
C THR A 61 11.82 -0.67 2.73
N THR A 62 12.62 -1.71 2.51
CA THR A 62 12.10 -3.07 2.28
C THR A 62 11.30 -3.57 3.48
N GLU A 63 11.77 -3.27 4.70
CA GLU A 63 11.08 -3.56 5.95
C GLU A 63 9.71 -2.89 6.07
N ASP A 64 9.56 -1.64 5.62
CA ASP A 64 8.26 -0.96 5.63
C ASP A 64 7.26 -1.65 4.71
N LEU A 65 7.69 -2.03 3.50
CA LEU A 65 6.87 -2.79 2.56
C LEU A 65 6.48 -4.15 3.13
N TYR A 66 7.42 -4.84 3.77
CA TYR A 66 7.19 -6.12 4.41
C TYR A 66 6.16 -6.00 5.54
N ARG A 67 6.33 -5.03 6.44
CA ARG A 67 5.38 -4.73 7.53
C ARG A 67 3.98 -4.47 6.97
N HIS A 68 3.87 -3.71 5.90
CA HIS A 68 2.59 -3.45 5.26
C HIS A 68 1.95 -4.75 4.73
N CYS A 69 2.73 -5.59 4.02
CA CYS A 69 2.23 -6.84 3.44
C CYS A 69 1.71 -7.82 4.51
N ILE A 70 2.40 -7.96 5.65
CA ILE A 70 1.98 -8.88 6.71
C ILE A 70 0.79 -8.36 7.53
N LEU A 71 0.58 -7.03 7.58
CA LEU A 71 -0.56 -6.41 8.28
C LEU A 71 -1.84 -6.46 7.45
N GLN A 72 -1.75 -6.64 6.14
CA GLN A 72 -2.92 -6.77 5.26
C GLN A 72 -3.38 -8.22 5.14
N SER A 73 -4.64 -8.47 5.50
CA SER A 73 -5.23 -9.82 5.48
C SER A 73 -5.20 -10.49 4.11
N LEU A 74 -5.28 -9.71 3.03
CA LEU A 74 -5.22 -10.20 1.65
C LEU A 74 -3.82 -10.60 1.21
N LEU A 75 -2.77 -9.97 1.74
CA LEU A 75 -1.38 -10.19 1.33
C LEU A 75 -0.68 -11.24 2.20
N LYS A 76 -0.94 -11.21 3.51
CA LYS A 76 -0.31 -12.10 4.50
C LYS A 76 -0.25 -13.59 4.08
N PRO A 77 -1.29 -14.19 3.46
CA PRO A 77 -1.25 -15.61 3.08
C PRO A 77 -0.12 -15.98 2.12
N TYR A 78 0.42 -15.01 1.40
CA TYR A 78 1.43 -15.21 0.36
C TYR A 78 2.86 -14.84 0.79
N ILE A 79 3.03 -14.38 2.04
CA ILE A 79 4.29 -13.84 2.53
C ILE A 79 4.92 -14.83 3.53
N PRO A 80 6.22 -15.12 3.43
CA PRO A 80 6.94 -15.87 4.47
C PRO A 80 7.11 -15.00 5.72
N GLU A 81 6.85 -15.56 6.89
CA GLU A 81 6.92 -14.83 8.17
C GLU A 81 8.31 -14.95 8.83
N SER A 82 9.11 -15.94 8.41
CA SER A 82 10.40 -16.26 9.00
C SER A 82 11.50 -15.25 8.67
N LYS A 83 11.39 -14.53 7.55
CA LYS A 83 12.40 -13.58 7.07
C LYS A 83 11.80 -12.54 6.12
N VAL A 84 12.38 -11.34 6.12
CA VAL A 84 12.04 -10.24 5.19
C VAL A 84 12.45 -10.65 3.76
N PRO A 85 11.51 -10.76 2.79
CA PRO A 85 11.81 -11.06 1.39
C PRO A 85 12.54 -9.93 0.67
N ASN A 86 13.01 -10.21 -0.55
CA ASN A 86 13.49 -9.15 -1.43
C ASN A 86 12.39 -8.14 -1.78
N ARG A 87 12.82 -6.92 -2.12
CA ARG A 87 11.91 -5.80 -2.44
C ARG A 87 11.05 -6.07 -3.66
N GLU A 88 11.60 -6.70 -4.70
CA GLU A 88 10.92 -6.93 -5.97
C GLU A 88 9.70 -7.83 -5.81
N PHE A 89 9.84 -8.91 -5.06
CA PHE A 89 8.75 -9.82 -4.69
C PHE A 89 7.63 -9.06 -3.97
N LEU A 90 7.98 -8.22 -2.98
CA LEU A 90 7.01 -7.42 -2.24
C LEU A 90 6.30 -6.40 -3.16
N ILE A 91 6.98 -5.83 -4.14
CA ILE A 91 6.36 -4.93 -5.12
C ILE A 91 5.38 -5.71 -6.00
N LYS A 92 5.83 -6.83 -6.58
CA LYS A 92 5.02 -7.66 -7.49
C LYS A 92 3.79 -8.22 -6.80
N ILE A 93 3.92 -8.67 -5.55
CA ILE A 93 2.78 -9.23 -4.82
C ILE A 93 1.74 -8.17 -4.48
N MET A 94 2.15 -6.97 -4.04
CA MET A 94 1.24 -5.86 -3.85
C MET A 94 0.53 -5.52 -5.15
N ALA A 95 1.26 -5.55 -6.25
CA ALA A 95 0.81 -5.16 -7.57
C ALA A 95 -0.15 -6.15 -8.27
N THR A 96 -0.30 -7.36 -7.75
CA THR A 96 -1.21 -8.38 -8.32
C THR A 96 -2.70 -8.10 -8.07
N PHE A 97 -3.02 -7.08 -7.28
CA PHE A 97 -4.39 -6.73 -6.92
C PHE A 97 -5.00 -5.74 -7.91
N GLU A 98 -6.33 -5.69 -7.98
CA GLU A 98 -7.06 -4.73 -8.82
C GLU A 98 -6.67 -3.28 -8.48
N LEU A 99 -6.63 -2.41 -9.50
CA LEU A 99 -6.18 -1.02 -9.38
C LEU A 99 -6.86 -0.26 -8.23
N GLU A 100 -8.17 -0.45 -8.04
CA GLU A 100 -8.89 0.20 -6.94
C GLU A 100 -8.36 -0.22 -5.56
N THR A 101 -8.00 -1.50 -5.42
CA THR A 101 -7.36 -2.05 -4.21
C THR A 101 -5.95 -1.50 -4.06
N LEU A 102 -5.17 -1.42 -5.14
CA LEU A 102 -3.84 -0.81 -5.14
C LEU A 102 -3.88 0.66 -4.71
N LEU A 103 -4.86 1.43 -5.19
CA LEU A 103 -5.03 2.84 -4.82
C LEU A 103 -5.44 2.99 -3.33
N LYS A 104 -6.34 2.14 -2.84
CA LYS A 104 -6.70 2.08 -1.40
C LYS A 104 -5.49 1.73 -0.53
N MET A 105 -4.68 0.76 -0.94
CA MET A 105 -3.47 0.36 -0.25
C MET A 105 -2.39 1.43 -0.30
N THR A 106 -2.17 2.06 -1.46
CA THR A 106 -1.25 3.19 -1.61
C THR A 106 -1.65 4.33 -0.67
N LYS A 107 -2.94 4.69 -0.63
CA LYS A 107 -3.46 5.69 0.32
C LYS A 107 -3.19 5.29 1.77
N LEU A 108 -3.29 4.01 2.11
CA LEU A 108 -3.04 3.52 3.47
C LEU A 108 -1.54 3.49 3.83
N ILE A 109 -0.66 3.12 2.89
CA ILE A 109 0.80 3.23 3.04
C ILE A 109 1.16 4.69 3.31
N LEU A 110 0.66 5.61 2.48
CA LEU A 110 0.84 7.04 2.66
C LEU A 110 0.30 7.45 4.03
N MET A 111 -0.94 7.11 4.39
CA MET A 111 -1.51 7.46 5.69
C MET A 111 -0.72 6.90 6.88
N ILE A 112 -0.20 5.68 6.84
CA ILE A 112 0.63 5.14 7.93
C ILE A 112 1.97 5.87 8.02
N GLN A 113 2.60 6.14 6.87
CA GLN A 113 3.84 6.90 6.80
C GLN A 113 3.67 8.36 7.27
N TYR A 114 2.52 8.97 6.97
CA TYR A 114 2.19 10.36 7.34
C TYR A 114 1.43 10.48 8.67
N LYS A 115 0.92 9.40 9.27
CA LYS A 115 0.28 9.41 10.61
C LYS A 115 1.26 9.71 11.74
N CYS A 116 2.57 9.62 11.48
CA CYS A 116 3.60 10.15 12.39
C CYS A 116 3.77 11.68 12.30
N LEU A 117 2.97 12.37 11.48
CA LEU A 117 2.91 13.83 11.36
C LEU A 117 1.52 14.36 11.70
N GLU A 118 0.90 13.86 12.78
CA GLU A 118 -0.05 14.71 13.51
C GLU A 118 0.78 15.85 14.11
N ILE A 119 0.80 16.98 13.39
CA ILE A 119 1.30 18.25 13.90
C ILE A 119 0.48 18.51 15.18
N PRO A 120 1.11 18.73 16.35
CA PRO A 120 0.36 19.12 17.53
C PRO A 120 -0.39 20.39 17.15
N ILE A 121 -1.72 20.35 17.23
CA ILE A 121 -2.54 21.53 17.04
C ILE A 121 -2.08 22.50 18.13
N LYS A 122 -1.25 23.48 17.76
CA LYS A 122 -1.06 24.64 18.61
C LYS A 122 -2.40 25.35 18.61
N GLU A 123 -3.09 25.27 19.73
CA GLU A 123 -4.21 26.17 19.99
C GLU A 123 -3.73 27.59 19.71
N PRO A 124 -4.47 28.37 18.90
CA PRO A 124 -4.08 29.74 18.63
C PRO A 124 -4.09 30.50 19.95
N ASP A 125 -2.95 31.11 20.29
CA ASP A 125 -2.83 32.04 21.41
C ASP A 125 -4.04 32.99 21.41
N LYS A 126 -4.69 33.08 22.57
CA LYS A 126 -5.82 33.99 22.82
C LYS A 126 -5.43 35.38 22.33
N LYS A 127 -6.07 35.84 21.26
CA LYS A 127 -6.00 37.24 20.82
C LYS A 127 -6.52 38.11 21.96
N GLU A 128 -5.66 39.00 22.44
CA GLU A 128 -6.04 40.12 23.29
C GLU A 128 -7.20 40.89 22.62
N GLU A 129 -8.21 41.20 23.43
CA GLU A 129 -9.33 42.04 23.05
C GLU A 129 -8.83 43.42 22.59
N ILE A 130 -9.23 43.84 21.39
CA ILE A 130 -9.22 45.25 20.99
C ILE A 130 -10.69 45.67 20.77
N PRO A 131 -11.18 46.71 21.47
CA PRO A 131 -12.58 47.07 21.53
C PRO A 131 -13.01 47.87 20.29
N GLY A 132 -14.21 47.60 19.78
CA GLY A 132 -14.86 48.49 18.82
C GLY A 132 -15.71 47.79 17.77
N LYS A 133 -16.95 47.47 18.13
CA LYS A 133 -18.02 47.08 17.21
C LYS A 133 -18.17 48.08 16.05
N LYS A 134 -18.21 47.58 14.82
CA LYS A 134 -19.20 48.00 13.81
C LYS A 134 -19.64 46.77 13.03
N ASN A 135 -20.91 46.39 13.23
CA ASN A 135 -21.63 45.44 12.39
C ASN A 135 -21.68 45.98 10.96
N VAL A 136 -21.43 45.11 9.99
CA VAL A 136 -21.93 45.30 8.62
C VAL A 136 -22.57 43.97 8.24
N ASP A 137 -23.89 43.99 8.15
CA ASP A 137 -24.73 42.94 7.59
C ASP A 137 -24.26 42.60 6.17
N SER A 138 -24.31 41.32 5.82
CA SER A 138 -24.38 40.90 4.43
C SER A 138 -25.34 39.73 4.33
N ASP A 139 -26.61 40.09 4.20
CA ASP A 139 -27.57 39.32 3.40
C ASP A 139 -26.93 39.13 2.02
N ILE A 140 -26.64 37.89 1.66
CA ILE A 140 -26.26 37.54 0.29
C ILE A 140 -27.37 36.62 -0.25
N ASP A 141 -28.03 37.19 -1.25
CA ASP A 141 -29.15 36.76 -2.07
C ASP A 141 -28.87 35.44 -2.80
N GLU A 142 -29.77 34.46 -2.73
CA GLU A 142 -29.62 33.11 -3.32
C GLU A 142 -29.80 33.06 -4.86
N ASN A 143 -29.68 34.18 -5.58
CA ASN A 143 -30.06 34.29 -7.00
C ASN A 143 -28.91 34.55 -7.99
N GLU A 144 -27.70 34.08 -7.73
CA GLU A 144 -26.56 34.20 -8.67
C GLU A 144 -26.03 32.89 -9.25
N LEU A 145 -26.75 31.77 -9.09
CA LEU A 145 -26.31 30.46 -9.60
C LEU A 145 -26.86 30.07 -10.98
N ASP A 146 -27.85 30.80 -11.52
CA ASP A 146 -28.50 30.43 -12.79
C ASP A 146 -27.92 31.13 -14.05
N ASN A 147 -26.99 32.07 -13.91
CA ASN A 147 -26.45 32.83 -15.06
C ASN A 147 -25.13 32.30 -15.66
N ILE A 148 -24.64 31.13 -15.25
CA ILE A 148 -23.38 30.56 -15.79
C ILE A 148 -23.62 29.48 -16.86
N LEU A 149 -24.86 29.01 -17.06
CA LEU A 149 -25.14 27.90 -17.99
C LEU A 149 -25.57 28.29 -19.42
N ASP A 150 -25.78 29.57 -19.73
CA ASP A 150 -26.30 29.99 -21.06
C ASP A 150 -25.27 30.62 -22.01
N ASN A 151 -23.95 30.46 -21.77
CA ASN A 151 -22.91 30.94 -22.70
C ASN A 151 -22.09 29.80 -23.36
N MET A 152 -22.71 28.63 -23.56
CA MET A 152 -22.19 27.60 -24.46
C MET A 152 -23.23 27.25 -25.55
N GLU A 153 -23.57 28.22 -26.38
CA GLU A 153 -23.99 28.01 -27.78
C GLU A 153 -23.28 29.00 -28.71
#